data_AF-A0A1R1YQ43-F1
#
_entry.id   AF-A0A1R1YQ43-F1
#
_cell.length_a   1.000
_cell.length_b   1.000
_cell.length_c   1.000
_cell.angle_alpha   90.00
_cell.angle_beta   90.00
_cell.angle_gamma   90.00
#
_symmetry.space_group_name_H-M   'P 1'
#
loop_
_entity.id
_entity.type
_entity.pdbx_description
1 polymer ?
#
loop_
_entity_poly.entity_id
_entity_poly.type
_entity_poly.pdbx_seq_one_letter_code
_entity_poly.pdbx_strand_id
1 'polypeptide(L)'
;MFSSLVTIPIYTSTSYGFNNSEEGADLFALRKAGSIYSALTNPIVSIPEHRIAALEGGSAAVAFSSGIAAIFNKTISICQGSDNIISTTLLYICSVNMFKVTPRLFINVHIINSDNLEDLAAKSDHKTKAIFV
;
A
#
# COMPACT_ATOMS: atom_id res chain seq x y z
N MET A 1 -14.34 -19.99 -17.05
CA MET A 1 -14.05 -20.48 -18.41
C MET A 1 -12.61 -20.11 -18.82
N PHE A 2 -11.59 -20.56 -18.08
CA PHE A 2 -10.16 -20.39 -18.44
C PHE A 2 -9.30 -21.60 -18.01
N SER A 3 -9.94 -22.75 -17.80
CA SER A 3 -9.33 -23.92 -17.16
C SER A 3 -8.21 -24.59 -17.96
N SER A 4 -7.89 -24.12 -19.17
CA SER A 4 -6.95 -24.77 -20.09
C SER A 4 -5.84 -23.86 -20.63
N LEU A 5 -5.77 -22.59 -20.20
CA LEU A 5 -4.69 -21.70 -20.63
C LEU A 5 -3.49 -21.84 -19.69
N VAL A 6 -2.30 -22.07 -20.26
CA VAL A 6 -1.03 -22.10 -19.53
C VAL A 6 -0.62 -20.69 -19.08
N THR A 7 -1.08 -19.67 -19.81
CA THR A 7 -0.82 -18.25 -19.54
C THR A 7 -2.05 -17.53 -19.00
N ILE A 8 -1.81 -16.48 -18.24
CA ILE A 8 -2.87 -15.66 -17.67
C ILE A 8 -3.30 -14.61 -18.71
N PRO A 9 -4.60 -14.51 -19.07
CA PRO A 9 -5.08 -13.48 -20.01
C PRO A 9 -4.91 -12.07 -19.46
N ILE A 10 -4.44 -11.10 -20.25
CA ILE A 10 -4.27 -9.73 -19.79
C ILE A 10 -5.62 -8.99 -19.78
N TYR A 11 -6.06 -8.56 -18.59
CA TYR A 11 -7.28 -7.76 -18.41
C TYR A 11 -6.98 -6.25 -18.56
N THR A 12 -6.87 -5.76 -19.80
CA THR A 12 -6.76 -4.32 -20.13
C THR A 12 -8.11 -3.61 -20.09
N SER A 13 -8.90 -3.87 -19.05
CA SER A 13 -10.20 -3.23 -18.81
C SER A 13 -10.10 -2.29 -17.61
N THR A 14 -10.88 -1.22 -17.61
CA THR A 14 -11.06 -0.35 -16.44
C THR A 14 -12.28 -0.74 -15.61
N SER A 15 -13.33 -1.27 -16.23
CA SER A 15 -14.61 -1.61 -15.59
C SER A 15 -15.03 -3.06 -15.83
N TYR A 16 -15.94 -3.53 -14.99
CA TYR A 16 -16.50 -4.88 -15.03
C TYR A 16 -18.02 -4.80 -14.98
N GLY A 17 -18.71 -5.48 -15.88
CA GLY A 17 -20.17 -5.53 -15.90
C GLY A 17 -20.72 -6.38 -14.75
N PHE A 18 -21.88 -5.99 -14.22
CA PHE A 18 -22.64 -6.77 -13.24
C PHE A 18 -23.75 -7.54 -13.95
N ASN A 19 -24.12 -8.72 -13.43
CA ASN A 19 -25.23 -9.48 -13.98
C ASN A 19 -26.58 -8.82 -13.71
N ASN A 20 -26.72 -8.13 -12.57
CA ASN A 20 -27.90 -7.36 -12.19
C ASN A 20 -27.55 -6.27 -11.15
N SER A 21 -28.55 -5.46 -10.77
CA SER A 21 -28.39 -4.36 -9.80
C SER A 21 -28.08 -4.85 -8.38
N GLU A 22 -28.60 -6.00 -7.98
CA GLU A 22 -28.38 -6.60 -6.66
C GLU A 22 -26.91 -7.01 -6.49
N GLU A 23 -26.32 -7.66 -7.49
CA GLU A 23 -24.89 -8.01 -7.49
C GLU A 23 -24.00 -6.77 -7.39
N GLY A 24 -24.33 -5.71 -8.13
CA GLY A 24 -23.63 -4.43 -8.01
C GLY A 24 -23.66 -3.90 -6.57
N ALA A 25 -24.84 -3.89 -5.95
CA ALA A 25 -24.99 -3.44 -4.57
C ALA A 25 -24.19 -4.30 -3.57
N ASP A 26 -24.14 -5.62 -3.76
CA ASP A 26 -23.38 -6.53 -2.90
C ASP A 26 -21.87 -6.34 -3.00
N LEU A 27 -21.35 -6.08 -4.20
CA LEU A 27 -19.93 -5.80 -4.42
C LEU A 27 -19.51 -4.48 -3.73
N PHE A 28 -20.28 -3.40 -3.92
CA PHE A 28 -19.97 -2.11 -3.29
C PHE A 28 -20.13 -2.12 -1.77
N ALA A 29 -21.05 -2.95 -1.25
CA ALA A 29 -21.25 -3.10 0.19
C ALA A 29 -20.31 -4.13 0.83
N LEU A 30 -19.33 -4.66 0.09
CA LEU A 30 -18.36 -5.67 0.55
C LEU A 30 -19.02 -6.96 1.06
N ARG A 31 -20.26 -7.26 0.65
CA ARG A 31 -20.94 -8.53 0.94
C ARG A 31 -20.50 -9.65 0.02
N LYS A 32 -20.00 -9.28 -1.16
CA LYS A 32 -19.44 -10.18 -2.17
C LYS A 32 -18.06 -9.68 -2.60
N ALA A 33 -17.10 -10.60 -2.74
CA ALA A 33 -15.81 -10.29 -3.34
C ALA A 33 -15.92 -10.27 -4.87
N GLY A 34 -15.30 -9.29 -5.52
CA GLY A 34 -15.24 -9.20 -6.97
C GLY A 34 -14.65 -7.89 -7.45
N SER A 35 -14.41 -7.80 -8.76
CA SER A 35 -13.89 -6.60 -9.40
C SER A 35 -15.01 -5.66 -9.81
N ILE A 36 -14.89 -4.39 -9.41
CA ILE A 36 -15.81 -3.31 -9.76
C ILE A 36 -15.14 -2.37 -10.77
N TYR A 37 -13.93 -1.93 -10.42
CA TYR A 37 -13.14 -0.98 -11.20
C TYR A 37 -11.64 -1.22 -10.95
N SER A 38 -10.84 -1.20 -12.01
CA SER A 38 -9.42 -1.58 -11.98
C SER A 38 -8.54 -0.71 -11.09
N ALA A 39 -8.96 0.51 -10.74
CA ALA A 39 -8.24 1.33 -9.75
C ALA A 39 -8.32 0.77 -8.33
N LEU A 40 -9.32 -0.09 -8.03
CA LEU A 40 -9.47 -0.77 -6.74
C LEU A 40 -8.85 -2.17 -6.80
N THR A 41 -9.30 -2.98 -7.77
CA THR A 41 -8.83 -4.35 -7.96
C THR A 41 -8.88 -4.73 -9.43
N ASN A 42 -7.88 -5.49 -9.89
CA ASN A 42 -7.85 -6.04 -11.23
C ASN A 42 -7.39 -7.51 -11.15
N PRO A 43 -8.06 -8.47 -11.82
CA PRO A 43 -7.72 -9.89 -11.72
C PRO A 43 -6.26 -10.24 -12.02
N ILE A 44 -5.60 -9.48 -12.92
CA ILE A 44 -4.18 -9.68 -13.21
C ILE A 44 -3.30 -9.17 -12.09
N VAL A 45 -3.65 -8.01 -11.53
CA VAL A 45 -2.90 -7.39 -10.44
C VAL A 45 -3.03 -8.22 -9.15
N SER A 46 -4.16 -8.90 -8.95
CA SER A 46 -4.36 -9.78 -7.79
C SER A 46 -3.49 -11.03 -7.80
N ILE A 47 -2.96 -11.46 -8.94
CA ILE A 47 -2.09 -12.64 -9.00
C ILE A 47 -0.71 -12.38 -8.34
N PRO A 48 0.06 -11.35 -8.72
CA PRO A 48 1.26 -11.00 -7.99
C PRO A 48 0.98 -10.59 -6.54
N GLU A 49 -0.16 -9.96 -6.22
CA GLU A 49 -0.54 -9.69 -4.81
C GLU A 49 -0.58 -10.98 -3.97
N HIS A 50 -1.31 -12.00 -4.42
CA HIS A 50 -1.36 -13.28 -3.71
C HIS A 50 -0.01 -13.99 -3.65
N ARG A 51 0.77 -13.93 -4.75
CA ARG A 51 2.10 -14.57 -4.80
C ARG A 51 3.09 -13.89 -3.86
N ILE A 52 3.15 -12.56 -3.84
CA ILE A 52 4.02 -11.81 -2.93
C ILE A 52 3.61 -12.04 -1.49
N ALA A 53 2.31 -12.02 -1.17
CA ALA A 53 1.84 -12.35 0.16
C ALA A 53 2.31 -13.76 0.62
N ALA A 54 2.18 -14.76 -0.26
CA ALA A 54 2.64 -16.12 0.04
C ALA A 54 4.17 -16.21 0.19
N LEU A 55 4.94 -15.50 -0.63
CA LEU A 55 6.40 -15.49 -0.58
C LEU A 55 6.94 -14.84 0.71
N GLU A 56 6.32 -13.75 1.15
CA GLU A 56 6.71 -13.03 2.37
C GLU A 56 6.09 -13.65 3.65
N GLY A 57 5.25 -14.68 3.52
CA GLY A 57 4.49 -15.25 4.64
C GLY A 57 3.44 -14.30 5.23
N GLY A 58 3.03 -13.28 4.48
CA GLY A 58 2.01 -12.31 4.86
C GLY A 58 0.58 -12.78 4.58
N SER A 59 -0.40 -12.15 5.22
CA SER A 59 -1.82 -12.48 5.02
C SER A 59 -2.41 -11.91 3.72
N ALA A 60 -1.86 -10.81 3.22
CA ALA A 60 -2.30 -10.11 2.01
C ALA A 60 -1.20 -9.19 1.49
N ALA A 61 -1.28 -8.80 0.22
CA ALA A 61 -0.48 -7.75 -0.38
C ALA A 61 -1.36 -6.86 -1.27
N VAL A 62 -0.91 -5.64 -1.52
CA VAL A 62 -1.57 -4.67 -2.40
C VAL A 62 -0.52 -4.10 -3.34
N ALA A 63 -0.79 -4.13 -4.64
CA ALA A 63 0.08 -3.58 -5.65
C ALA A 63 -0.23 -2.10 -5.90
N PHE A 64 0.83 -1.30 -6.08
CA PHE A 64 0.75 0.12 -6.39
C PHE A 64 1.46 0.41 -7.72
N SER A 65 1.21 1.60 -8.27
CA SER A 65 1.83 2.05 -9.52
C SER A 65 3.36 2.21 -9.45
N SER A 66 3.93 2.36 -8.24
CA SER A 66 5.36 2.47 -8.01
C SER A 66 5.73 2.14 -6.55
N GLY A 67 7.02 1.91 -6.27
CA GLY A 67 7.51 1.73 -4.91
C GLY A 67 7.28 2.95 -4.01
N ILE A 68 7.45 4.16 -4.54
CA ILE A 68 7.15 5.40 -3.78
C ILE A 68 5.65 5.50 -3.46
N ALA A 69 4.77 5.11 -4.40
CA ALA A 69 3.34 5.08 -4.12
C ALA A 69 2.99 4.08 -3.01
N ALA A 70 3.66 2.92 -2.94
CA ALA A 70 3.46 1.97 -1.85
C ALA A 70 3.89 2.54 -0.50
N ILE A 71 5.09 3.13 -0.41
CA ILE A 71 5.60 3.75 0.82
C ILE A 71 4.70 4.92 1.27
N PHE A 72 4.31 5.78 0.33
CA PHE A 72 3.45 6.92 0.59
C PHE A 72 2.07 6.47 1.10
N ASN A 73 1.39 5.57 0.38
CA ASN A 73 0.06 5.09 0.77
C ASN A 73 0.10 4.37 2.11
N LYS A 74 1.14 3.57 2.38
CA LYS A 74 1.31 2.94 3.69
C LYS A 74 1.43 3.98 4.80
N THR A 75 2.20 5.05 4.57
CA THR A 75 2.40 6.13 5.55
C THR A 75 1.09 6.85 5.86
N ILE A 76 0.34 7.29 4.85
CA ILE A 76 -0.92 8.02 5.06
C ILE A 76 -2.07 7.13 5.53
N SER A 77 -1.99 5.81 5.35
CA SER A 77 -3.02 4.88 5.86
C SER A 77 -2.94 4.67 7.37
N ILE A 78 -1.78 4.94 7.99
CA ILE A 78 -1.55 4.73 9.43
C ILE A 78 -1.33 6.02 10.22
N CYS A 79 -1.16 7.14 9.53
CA CYS A 79 -0.95 8.46 10.12
C CYS A 79 -2.13 9.38 9.83
N GLN A 80 -2.46 10.22 10.80
CA GLN A 80 -3.35 11.37 10.66
C GLN A 80 -2.58 12.68 10.94
N GLY A 81 -3.24 13.82 10.75
CA GLY A 81 -2.64 15.11 11.06
C GLY A 81 -2.14 15.16 12.51
N SER A 82 -0.95 15.71 12.72
CA SER A 82 -0.16 15.77 13.96
C SER A 82 0.58 14.50 14.39
N ASP A 83 0.40 13.37 13.71
CA ASP A 83 1.22 12.17 13.94
C ASP A 83 2.65 12.37 13.43
N ASN A 84 3.56 11.49 13.86
CA ASN A 84 4.92 11.45 13.34
C ASN A 84 5.37 10.03 12.96
N ILE A 85 6.39 9.96 12.11
CA ILE A 85 7.16 8.75 11.83
C ILE A 85 8.66 9.06 11.97
N ILE A 86 9.47 8.01 12.11
CA ILE A 86 10.93 8.10 12.09
C ILE A 86 11.43 7.46 10.79
N SER A 87 12.35 8.12 10.09
CA SER A 87 12.99 7.56 8.89
C SER A 87 14.50 7.76 8.97
N THR A 88 15.26 6.75 8.56
CA THR A 88 16.72 6.89 8.40
C THR A 88 17.09 7.55 7.06
N THR A 89 18.30 8.10 6.94
CA THR A 89 18.89 8.55 5.68
C THR A 89 19.64 7.46 4.93
N LEU A 90 19.82 6.27 5.53
CA LEU A 90 20.46 5.09 4.92
C LEU A 90 19.58 4.37 3.88
N LEU A 91 18.56 5.07 3.39
CA LEU A 91 17.51 4.56 2.52
C LEU A 91 17.66 5.07 1.08
N TYR A 92 16.85 4.49 0.19
CA TYR A 92 16.70 5.02 -1.16
C TYR A 92 16.35 6.51 -1.14
N ILE A 93 17.13 7.32 -1.87
CA ILE A 93 17.10 8.78 -1.79
C ILE A 93 15.73 9.38 -2.12
N CYS A 94 14.97 8.77 -3.03
CA CYS A 94 13.64 9.28 -3.37
C CYS A 94 12.65 9.09 -2.22
N SER A 95 12.77 8.03 -1.43
CA SER A 95 11.96 7.82 -0.22
C SER A 95 12.28 8.90 0.83
N VAL A 96 13.56 9.19 1.04
CA VAL A 96 14.01 10.28 1.93
C VAL A 96 13.48 11.64 1.45
N ASN A 97 13.54 11.91 0.13
CA ASN A 97 13.03 13.16 -0.44
C ASN A 97 11.50 13.27 -0.34
N MET A 98 10.77 12.16 -0.50
CA MET A 98 9.33 12.11 -0.25
C MET A 98 9.04 12.48 1.21
N PHE A 99 9.75 11.88 2.17
CA PHE A 99 9.56 12.18 3.60
C PHE A 99 9.89 13.62 3.98
N LYS A 100 10.86 14.26 3.32
CA LYS A 100 11.14 15.70 3.51
C LYS A 100 9.95 16.60 3.16
N VAL A 101 9.08 16.16 2.24
CA VAL A 101 7.90 16.95 1.82
C VAL A 101 6.59 16.47 2.45
N THR A 102 6.57 15.30 3.10
CA THR A 102 5.42 14.77 3.86
C THR A 102 4.85 15.73 4.93
N PRO A 103 5.63 16.60 5.60
CA PRO A 103 5.08 17.59 6.53
C PRO A 103 4.02 18.54 5.95
N ARG A 104 3.94 18.67 4.61
CA ARG A 104 2.84 19.39 3.94
C ARG A 104 1.46 18.77 4.19
N LEU A 105 1.40 17.50 4.63
CA LEU A 105 0.20 16.78 5.01
C LEU A 105 -0.04 16.80 6.53
N PHE A 106 0.67 17.65 7.27
CA PHE A 106 0.64 17.72 8.74
C PHE A 106 1.11 16.43 9.44
N ILE A 107 1.90 15.59 8.75
CA ILE A 107 2.56 14.42 9.31
C ILE A 107 4.06 14.74 9.44
N ASN A 108 4.57 14.76 10.67
CA ASN A 108 5.97 15.05 10.92
C ASN A 108 6.84 13.83 10.61
N VAL A 109 8.05 14.06 10.09
CA VAL A 109 9.02 12.98 9.85
C VAL A 109 10.35 13.32 10.52
N HIS A 110 10.74 12.51 11.50
CA HIS A 110 12.04 12.60 12.14
C HIS A 110 13.06 11.88 11.25
N ILE A 111 13.78 12.65 10.44
CA ILE A 111 14.86 12.12 9.59
C ILE A 111 16.15 12.07 10.41
N ILE A 112 16.70 10.88 10.59
CA ILE A 112 17.96 10.65 11.33
C ILE A 112 19.01 9.97 10.45
N ASN A 113 20.29 10.17 10.75
CA ASN A 113 21.39 9.48 10.07
C ASN A 113 21.96 8.36 10.93
N SER A 114 21.10 7.39 11.26
CA SER A 114 21.42 6.24 12.11
C SER A 114 20.35 5.16 11.92
N ASP A 115 20.73 3.90 12.11
CA ASP A 115 19.87 2.73 12.26
C ASP A 115 19.99 2.08 13.66
N ASN A 116 20.73 2.74 14.57
CA ASN A 116 20.87 2.28 15.95
C ASN A 116 19.54 2.41 16.71
N LEU A 117 19.19 1.35 17.46
CA LEU A 117 17.95 1.32 18.24
C LEU A 117 17.84 2.45 19.27
N GLU A 118 18.96 2.89 19.86
CA GLU A 118 18.98 3.99 20.83
C GLU A 118 18.57 5.32 20.21
N ASP A 119 19.07 5.63 19.01
CA ASP A 119 18.73 6.86 18.28
C ASP A 119 17.27 6.84 17.82
N LEU A 120 16.77 5.67 17.40
CA LEU A 120 15.37 5.47 17.04
C LEU A 120 14.46 5.66 18.26
N ALA A 121 14.80 5.04 19.40
CA ALA A 121 14.03 5.16 20.64
C ALA A 121 14.01 6.60 21.16
N ALA A 122 15.13 7.32 21.08
CA ALA A 122 15.25 8.71 21.51
C ALA A 122 14.37 9.70 20.70
N LYS A 123 13.96 9.32 19.48
CA LYS A 123 13.05 10.11 18.64
C LYS A 123 11.60 9.65 18.70
N SER A 124 11.31 8.53 19.34
CA SER A 124 9.96 8.00 19.46
C SER A 124 9.18 8.71 20.57
N ASP A 125 7.92 9.01 20.31
CA ASP A 125 6.97 9.52 21.29
C ASP A 125 5.60 8.85 21.14
N HIS A 126 4.62 9.30 21.93
CA HIS A 126 3.24 8.78 21.90
C HIS A 126 2.49 9.01 20.57
N LYS A 127 3.03 9.84 19.67
CA LYS A 127 2.47 10.12 18.34
C LYS A 127 3.22 9.41 17.21
N THR A 128 4.31 8.71 17.51
CA THR A 128 5.05 7.92 16.52
C THR A 128 4.22 6.72 16.05
N LYS A 129 3.93 6.66 14.75
CA LYS A 129 3.14 5.56 14.13
C LYS A 129 3.98 4.53 13.40
N ALA A 130 5.19 4.90 12.99
CA ALA A 130 6.05 4.02 12.22
C ALA A 130 7.53 4.40 12.37
N ILE A 131 8.37 3.38 12.20
CA ILE A 131 9.81 3.50 11.98
C ILE A 131 10.10 2.90 10.61
N PHE A 132 10.73 3.67 9.72
CA PHE A 132 11.07 3.27 8.37
C PHE A 132 12.60 3.22 8.22
N VAL A 133 13.12 2.00 8.06
CA VAL A 133 14.55 1.65 8.01
C VAL A 133 14.89 0.82 6.80
#